data_AF-A0AAV8T329-F1
#
_entry.id   AF-A0AAV8T329-F1
#
_cell.length_a   1.000
_cell.length_b   1.000
_cell.length_c   1.000
_cell.angle_alpha   90.00
_cell.angle_beta   90.00
_cell.angle_gamma   90.00
#
_symmetry.space_group_name_H-M   'P 1'
#
loop_
_entity.id
_entity.type
_entity.pdbx_description
1 polymer ?
#
loop_
_entity_poly.entity_id
_entity_poly.type
_entity_poly.pdbx_seq_one_letter_code
_entity_poly.pdbx_strand_id
1 'polypeptide(L)'
;MRRGGGGGGGRSHGNYTNPCLTMHQPWASLLVCGIKRIEGRSWPAPIRGRLWIHAAGKIPEEGTIKAMEDFYREIYAVDGISDVAFPEHYPVSRLLGCVEVVGCVKCEELASWEAVSEGVRLEGQTDYCWLCEQPQKLLIPFEMRGYQGVYNLEKKIYEAAFRGLVPVQGPMPTTFPLPNPQDPFSLKPGSLLTHSPEIKGMNLEKSSSLTVAIAGARAAATQFNKKEKNYIPDKQSGYSTLKSGNQRTTSLGDDQISPSISCEGAIQEPSVSNDPEQQIKKGSDVSTASGHRRTREDLKQLPASNAKIFAAAVRGLKPS
;
A
#
# COMPACT_ATOMS: atom_id res chain seq x y z
N MET A 1 33.82 42.93 1.84
CA MET A 1 32.61 42.29 2.39
C MET A 1 31.61 42.00 1.27
N ARG A 2 31.45 40.74 0.86
CA ARG A 2 30.29 40.25 0.12
C ARG A 2 30.02 38.82 0.59
N ARG A 3 29.08 38.66 1.53
CA ARG A 3 28.57 37.33 1.90
C ARG A 3 27.37 37.05 1.01
N GLY A 4 27.52 36.09 0.11
CA GLY A 4 26.41 35.50 -0.63
C GLY A 4 25.47 34.79 0.33
N GLY A 5 24.17 35.06 0.18
CA GLY A 5 23.11 34.33 0.88
C GLY A 5 23.02 32.92 0.32
N GLY A 6 23.42 31.94 1.12
CA GLY A 6 23.12 30.53 0.87
C GLY A 6 21.65 30.28 1.18
N GLY A 7 20.83 30.18 0.14
CA GLY A 7 19.48 29.64 0.24
C GLY A 7 19.58 28.17 0.65
N GLY A 8 19.22 27.86 1.90
CA GLY A 8 19.07 26.50 2.37
C GLY A 8 17.98 25.80 1.55
N GLY A 9 18.38 24.75 0.82
CA GLY A 9 17.47 23.88 0.10
C GLY A 9 16.53 23.15 1.07
N GLY A 10 15.39 23.75 1.36
CA GLY A 10 14.27 23.07 2.00
C GLY A 10 13.83 21.92 1.08
N ARG A 11 14.06 20.69 1.50
CA ARG A 11 13.51 19.50 0.85
C ARG A 11 11.99 19.67 0.83
N SER A 12 11.40 19.66 -0.37
CA SER A 12 9.96 19.70 -0.58
C SER A 12 9.33 18.46 0.07
N HIS A 13 8.96 18.55 1.33
CA HIS A 13 8.02 17.61 1.92
C HIS A 13 6.71 17.81 1.18
N GLY A 14 6.27 16.82 0.40
CA GLY A 14 4.95 16.88 -0.24
C GLY A 14 3.88 17.19 0.81
N ASN A 15 2.82 17.90 0.41
CA ASN A 15 1.71 18.28 1.30
C ASN A 15 0.88 17.04 1.71
N TYR A 16 1.47 16.17 2.51
CA TYR A 16 0.87 14.95 3.03
C TYR A 16 0.27 15.22 4.40
N THR A 17 -1.04 15.05 4.51
CA THR A 17 -1.77 15.19 5.78
C THR A 17 -2.08 13.83 6.38
N ASN A 18 -2.60 12.91 5.56
CA ASN A 18 -2.92 11.54 5.93
C ASN A 18 -2.39 10.59 4.85
N PRO A 19 -1.07 10.45 4.71
CA PRO A 19 -0.48 9.70 3.61
C PRO A 19 -0.83 8.23 3.69
N CYS A 20 -1.13 7.64 2.54
CA CYS A 20 -1.46 6.25 2.33
C CYS A 20 -0.65 5.70 1.17
N LEU A 21 -0.23 4.44 1.29
CA LEU A 21 0.46 3.70 0.27
C LEU A 21 -0.33 2.43 -0.07
N THR A 22 -0.62 2.24 -1.35
CA THR A 22 -1.15 0.98 -1.85
C THR A 22 0.00 0.01 -2.14
N MET A 23 -0.13 -1.22 -1.64
CA MET A 23 0.85 -2.29 -1.79
C MET A 23 0.19 -3.63 -2.09
N HIS A 24 0.88 -4.47 -2.84
CA HIS A 24 0.37 -5.80 -3.19
C HIS A 24 0.35 -6.73 -1.97
N GLN A 25 -0.56 -7.69 -2.00
CA GLN A 25 -0.50 -8.81 -1.06
C GLN A 25 0.58 -9.81 -1.50
N PRO A 26 1.22 -10.53 -0.56
CA PRO A 26 0.96 -10.53 0.89
C PRO A 26 1.62 -9.40 1.70
N TRP A 27 2.50 -8.60 1.08
CA TRP A 27 3.31 -7.59 1.78
C TRP A 27 2.48 -6.59 2.60
N ALA A 28 1.31 -6.18 2.10
CA ALA A 28 0.42 -5.25 2.81
C ALA A 28 -0.02 -5.78 4.17
N SER A 29 -0.53 -7.02 4.24
CA SER A 29 -0.90 -7.64 5.52
C SER A 29 0.32 -7.88 6.39
N LEU A 30 1.43 -8.38 5.83
CA LEU A 30 2.64 -8.66 6.61
C LEU A 30 3.19 -7.40 7.29
N LEU A 31 3.09 -6.24 6.65
CA LEU A 31 3.54 -4.96 7.20
C LEU A 31 2.67 -4.49 8.36
N VAL A 32 1.34 -4.48 8.21
CA VAL A 32 0.43 -4.05 9.30
C VAL A 32 0.34 -5.08 10.44
N CYS A 33 0.74 -6.33 10.18
CA CYS A 33 0.90 -7.36 11.20
C CYS A 33 2.25 -7.30 11.94
N GLY A 34 3.16 -6.39 11.56
CA GLY A 34 4.47 -6.25 12.19
C GLY A 34 5.44 -7.39 11.90
N ILE A 35 5.16 -8.20 10.87
CA ILE A 35 6.05 -9.27 10.40
C ILE A 35 7.07 -8.68 9.42
N LYS A 36 6.60 -7.84 8.48
CA LYS A 36 7.45 -7.04 7.61
C LYS A 36 7.80 -5.73 8.30
N ARG A 37 9.09 -5.39 8.32
CA ARG A 37 9.63 -4.20 9.01
C ARG A 37 10.22 -3.18 8.06
N ILE A 38 10.59 -3.61 6.85
CA ILE A 38 11.16 -2.77 5.81
C ILE A 38 10.21 -2.71 4.63
N GLU A 39 9.75 -1.52 4.23
CA GLU A 39 9.06 -1.33 2.95
C GLU A 39 10.07 -0.99 1.85
N GLY A 40 10.05 -1.75 0.76
CA GLY A 40 11.04 -1.66 -0.30
C GLY A 40 10.53 -0.90 -1.53
N ARG A 41 11.27 0.12 -2.00
CA ARG A 41 10.91 0.93 -3.17
C ARG A 41 12.13 1.28 -4.03
N SER A 42 11.89 1.59 -5.29
CA SER A 42 12.90 2.16 -6.21
C SER A 42 13.13 3.66 -6.00
N TRP A 43 12.47 4.27 -5.01
CA TRP A 43 12.50 5.70 -4.74
C TRP A 43 12.45 5.97 -3.22
N PRO A 44 13.04 7.09 -2.75
CA PRO A 44 13.16 7.39 -1.33
C PRO A 44 11.80 7.73 -0.69
N ALA A 45 11.66 7.49 0.61
CA ALA A 45 10.44 7.84 1.33
C ALA A 45 10.15 9.35 1.24
N PRO A 46 8.94 9.77 0.82
CA PRO A 46 8.60 11.18 0.66
C PRO A 46 8.13 11.81 1.99
N ILE A 47 7.96 10.97 3.02
CA ILE A 47 7.37 11.29 4.32
C ILE A 47 8.16 10.62 5.45
N ARG A 48 8.02 11.20 6.65
CA ARG A 48 8.26 10.53 7.93
C ARG A 48 7.00 10.64 8.78
N GLY A 49 6.80 9.69 9.69
CA GLY A 49 5.61 9.57 10.51
C GLY A 49 4.61 8.55 9.95
N ARG A 50 3.36 8.66 10.38
CA ARG A 50 2.30 7.69 10.07
C ARG A 50 2.08 7.54 8.56
N LEU A 51 2.07 6.29 8.10
CA LEU A 51 1.72 5.89 6.74
C LEU A 51 0.60 4.84 6.80
N TRP A 52 -0.54 5.16 6.20
CA TRP A 52 -1.65 4.23 6.03
C TRP A 52 -1.34 3.20 4.95
N ILE A 53 -1.78 1.96 5.16
CA ILE A 53 -1.50 0.84 4.28
C ILE A 53 -2.80 0.32 3.67
N HIS A 54 -2.88 0.41 2.35
CA HIS A 54 -3.96 -0.13 1.54
C HIS A 54 -3.48 -1.36 0.76
N ALA A 55 -4.25 -2.44 0.78
CA ALA A 55 -3.99 -3.62 -0.02
C ALA A 55 -4.53 -3.43 -1.45
N ALA A 56 -3.65 -3.60 -2.43
CA ALA A 56 -4.00 -3.54 -3.85
C ALA A 56 -5.04 -4.60 -4.24
N GLY A 57 -5.69 -4.42 -5.38
CA GLY A 57 -6.80 -5.28 -5.83
C GLY A 57 -6.40 -6.63 -6.44
N LYS A 58 -5.12 -6.85 -6.80
CA LYS A 58 -4.68 -8.15 -7.34
C LYS A 58 -4.67 -9.18 -6.22
N ILE A 59 -5.43 -10.25 -6.41
CA ILE A 59 -5.43 -11.43 -5.52
C ILE A 59 -4.02 -12.05 -5.55
N PRO A 60 -3.38 -12.28 -4.40
CA PRO A 60 -2.07 -12.93 -4.34
C PRO A 60 -2.17 -14.39 -4.78
N GLU A 61 -1.19 -14.85 -5.55
CA GLU A 61 -1.08 -16.26 -5.91
C GLU A 61 -0.61 -17.07 -4.69
N GLU A 62 -1.11 -18.30 -4.52
CA GLU A 62 -0.76 -19.15 -3.36
C GLU A 62 0.76 -19.35 -3.22
N GLY A 63 1.45 -19.57 -4.34
CA GLY A 63 2.92 -19.68 -4.36
C GLY A 63 3.63 -18.40 -3.93
N THR A 64 3.02 -17.23 -4.15
CA THR A 64 3.55 -15.94 -3.68
C THR A 64 3.38 -15.80 -2.18
N ILE A 65 2.22 -16.19 -1.63
CA ILE A 65 1.97 -16.20 -0.18
C ILE A 65 3.01 -17.12 0.47
N LYS A 66 3.07 -18.38 0.04
CA LYS A 66 4.00 -19.37 0.57
C LYS A 66 5.45 -18.91 0.51
N ALA A 67 5.91 -18.39 -0.63
CA ALA A 67 7.28 -17.91 -0.78
C ALA A 67 7.62 -16.77 0.21
N MET A 68 6.67 -15.87 0.46
CA MET A 68 6.89 -14.78 1.42
C MET A 68 6.80 -15.26 2.87
N GLU A 69 5.90 -16.18 3.21
CA GLU A 69 5.85 -16.78 4.55
C GLU A 69 7.10 -17.59 4.86
N ASP A 70 7.58 -18.40 3.92
CA ASP A 70 8.85 -19.14 4.03
C ASP A 70 10.02 -18.16 4.21
N PHE A 71 10.08 -17.09 3.41
CA PHE A 71 11.09 -16.04 3.55
C PHE A 71 11.09 -15.42 4.95
N TYR A 72 9.93 -15.00 5.46
CA TYR A 72 9.85 -14.41 6.78
C TYR A 72 10.20 -15.43 7.88
N ARG A 73 9.79 -16.69 7.75
CA ARG A 73 10.13 -17.75 8.69
C ARG A 73 11.64 -17.95 8.79
N GLU A 74 12.35 -17.98 7.66
CA GLU A 74 13.80 -18.15 7.61
C GLU A 74 14.55 -16.95 8.18
N ILE A 75 14.19 -15.70 7.83
CA ILE A 75 14.90 -14.53 8.38
C ILE A 75 14.65 -14.35 9.89
N TYR A 76 13.48 -14.74 10.40
CA TYR A 76 13.23 -14.76 11.84
C TYR A 76 13.99 -15.89 12.54
N ALA A 77 14.15 -17.05 11.89
CA ALA A 77 14.94 -18.16 12.42
C ALA A 77 16.43 -17.81 12.58
N VAL A 78 16.99 -16.98 11.68
CA VAL A 78 18.35 -16.43 11.84
C VAL A 78 18.49 -15.63 13.15
N ASP A 79 17.43 -14.94 13.56
CA ASP A 79 17.37 -14.21 14.83
C ASP A 79 16.88 -15.09 16.01
N GLY A 80 16.75 -16.41 15.83
CA GLY A 80 16.33 -17.36 16.87
C GLY A 80 14.82 -17.46 17.11
N ILE A 81 13.98 -16.95 16.19
CA ILE A 81 12.51 -16.97 16.30
C ILE A 81 11.93 -17.98 15.29
N SER A 82 11.41 -19.10 15.79
CA SER A 82 10.79 -20.14 14.96
C SER A 82 9.27 -19.99 14.78
N ASP A 83 8.60 -19.39 15.77
CA ASP A 83 7.15 -19.46 15.92
C ASP A 83 6.46 -18.19 15.39
N VAL A 84 6.69 -17.90 14.11
CA VAL A 84 6.06 -16.77 13.43
C VAL A 84 4.62 -17.13 13.04
N ALA A 85 3.65 -16.42 13.62
CA ALA A 85 2.25 -16.54 13.25
C ALA A 85 1.92 -15.64 12.06
N PHE A 86 1.47 -16.24 10.96
CA PHE A 86 1.07 -15.53 9.74
C PHE A 86 -0.44 -15.25 9.71
N PRO A 87 -0.89 -14.20 9.00
CA PRO A 87 -2.31 -13.94 8.80
C PRO A 87 -2.99 -15.09 8.04
N GLU A 88 -4.14 -15.56 8.53
CA GLU A 88 -4.94 -16.58 7.84
C GLU A 88 -5.49 -16.09 6.49
N HIS A 89 -5.66 -14.77 6.33
CA HIS A 89 -6.26 -14.15 5.16
C HIS A 89 -5.51 -12.88 4.72
N TYR A 90 -5.47 -12.69 3.40
CA TYR A 90 -4.83 -11.55 2.74
C TYR A 90 -5.86 -10.72 1.95
N PRO A 91 -6.65 -9.87 2.61
CA PRO A 91 -7.73 -9.11 1.95
C PRO A 91 -7.18 -8.15 0.90
N VAL A 92 -7.90 -7.99 -0.21
CA VAL A 92 -7.57 -7.07 -1.31
C VAL A 92 -8.52 -5.87 -1.35
N SER A 93 -8.10 -4.79 -2.00
CA SER A 93 -8.90 -3.56 -2.17
C SER A 93 -9.40 -2.94 -0.85
N ARG A 94 -8.61 -3.06 0.21
CA ARG A 94 -8.98 -2.58 1.55
C ARG A 94 -7.87 -1.80 2.23
N LEU A 95 -8.25 -0.75 2.96
CA LEU A 95 -7.39 -0.10 3.95
C LEU A 95 -7.25 -1.04 5.15
N LEU A 96 -6.01 -1.42 5.48
CA LEU A 96 -5.74 -2.45 6.48
C LEU A 96 -5.34 -1.88 7.84
N GLY A 97 -4.68 -0.72 7.85
CA GLY A 97 -4.03 -0.20 9.04
C GLY A 97 -2.97 0.84 8.68
N CYS A 98 -1.97 1.00 9.54
CA CYS A 98 -0.86 1.90 9.31
C CYS A 98 0.40 1.45 10.04
N VAL A 99 1.52 2.02 9.62
CA VAL A 99 2.83 1.95 10.29
C VAL A 99 3.38 3.35 10.47
N GLU A 100 4.47 3.50 11.22
CA GLU A 100 5.26 4.73 11.29
C GLU A 100 6.52 4.58 10.44
N VAL A 101 6.70 5.44 9.44
CA VAL A 101 7.95 5.52 8.68
C VAL A 101 8.92 6.42 9.43
N VAL A 102 9.91 5.82 10.09
CA VAL A 102 10.88 6.55 10.92
C VAL A 102 12.10 7.03 10.13
N GLY A 103 12.44 6.31 9.06
CA GLY A 103 13.59 6.64 8.23
C GLY A 103 13.56 5.96 6.86
N CYS A 104 14.55 6.30 6.05
CA CYS A 104 14.80 5.69 4.75
C CYS A 104 16.31 5.61 4.56
N VAL A 105 16.80 4.41 4.25
CA VAL A 105 18.21 4.11 3.98
C VAL A 105 18.32 3.35 2.67
N LYS A 106 19.51 3.27 2.10
CA LYS A 106 19.77 2.36 0.98
C LYS A 106 19.90 0.91 1.46
N CYS A 107 19.69 -0.06 0.58
CA CYS A 107 19.87 -1.46 0.94
C CYS A 107 21.30 -1.79 1.39
N GLU A 108 22.33 -1.17 0.83
CA GLU A 108 23.72 -1.39 1.23
C GLU A 108 24.01 -0.83 2.63
N GLU A 109 23.42 0.33 2.94
CA GLU A 109 23.49 0.94 4.27
C GLU A 109 22.78 0.07 5.31
N LEU A 110 21.61 -0.49 4.97
CA LEU A 110 20.89 -1.41 5.84
C LEU A 110 21.68 -2.71 6.05
N ALA A 111 22.24 -3.30 4.99
CA ALA A 111 23.01 -4.53 5.07
C ALA A 111 24.25 -4.42 5.99
N SER A 112 24.83 -3.22 6.10
CA SER A 112 25.99 -2.91 6.95
C SER A 112 25.62 -2.35 8.32
N TRP A 113 24.34 -2.25 8.67
CA TRP A 113 23.91 -1.65 9.93
C TRP A 113 23.88 -2.65 11.09
N GLU A 114 25.04 -2.88 11.71
CA GLU A 114 25.24 -3.89 12.78
C GLU A 114 24.34 -3.71 14.01
N ALA A 115 23.85 -2.49 14.27
CA ALA A 115 22.94 -2.23 15.38
C ALA A 115 21.51 -2.78 15.14
N VAL A 116 21.23 -3.31 13.94
CA VAL A 116 19.96 -3.88 13.53
C VAL A 116 20.14 -5.39 13.32
N SER A 117 19.15 -6.20 13.72
CA SER A 117 19.25 -7.68 13.65
C SER A 117 19.50 -8.18 12.23
N GLU A 118 20.13 -9.34 12.10
CA GLU A 118 20.43 -9.92 10.79
C GLU A 118 19.15 -10.18 9.99
N GLY A 119 18.09 -10.68 10.63
CA GLY A 119 16.80 -10.89 9.99
C GLY A 119 16.22 -9.61 9.38
N VAL A 120 16.29 -8.47 10.08
CA VAL A 120 15.84 -7.17 9.53
C VAL A 120 16.70 -6.73 8.35
N ARG A 121 18.03 -6.91 8.43
CA ARG A 121 18.94 -6.53 7.35
C ARG A 121 18.65 -7.31 6.06
N LEU A 122 18.27 -8.58 6.18
CA LEU A 122 17.90 -9.44 5.04
C LEU A 122 16.58 -9.04 4.36
N GLU A 123 15.71 -8.23 4.99
CA GLU A 123 14.52 -7.68 4.34
C GLU A 123 14.85 -6.62 3.28
N GLY A 124 16.03 -6.00 3.35
CA GLY A 124 16.50 -4.96 2.45
C GLY A 124 16.86 -5.46 1.06
N GLN A 125 15.85 -5.77 0.24
CA GLN A 125 16.04 -6.34 -1.10
C GLN A 125 15.84 -5.35 -2.26
N THR A 126 15.62 -4.07 -1.96
CA THR A 126 15.36 -2.99 -2.93
C THR A 126 16.19 -1.76 -2.63
N ASP A 127 16.45 -0.93 -3.65
CA ASP A 127 17.31 0.26 -3.55
C ASP A 127 17.05 1.15 -2.33
N TYR A 128 15.77 1.49 -2.06
CA TYR A 128 15.38 2.29 -0.90
C TYR A 128 14.55 1.44 0.08
N CYS A 129 15.04 1.39 1.31
CA CYS A 129 14.45 0.66 2.42
C CYS A 129 13.81 1.66 3.38
N TRP A 130 12.49 1.72 3.39
CA TRP A 130 11.71 2.54 4.31
C TRP A 130 11.56 1.78 5.63
N LEU A 131 12.00 2.39 6.70
CA LEU A 131 12.07 1.80 8.03
C LEU A 131 10.71 1.99 8.70
N CYS A 132 10.00 0.89 8.96
CA CYS A 132 8.64 0.92 9.48
C CYS A 132 8.58 0.39 10.93
N GLU A 133 7.99 1.18 11.81
CA GLU A 133 7.75 0.86 13.22
C GLU A 133 6.25 0.96 13.55
N GLN A 134 5.92 0.60 14.80
CA GLN A 134 4.58 0.78 15.39
C GLN A 134 3.42 0.35 14.47
N PRO A 135 3.38 -0.92 14.04
CA PRO A 135 2.30 -1.42 13.22
C PRO A 135 0.97 -1.38 13.99
N GLN A 136 -0.07 -0.90 13.33
CA GLN A 136 -1.42 -0.87 13.86
C GLN A 136 -2.37 -1.37 12.77
N LYS A 137 -3.29 -2.27 13.13
CA LYS A 137 -4.29 -2.82 12.21
C LYS A 137 -5.66 -2.26 12.52
N LEU A 138 -6.51 -2.17 11.50
CA LEU A 138 -7.93 -1.93 11.67
C LEU A 138 -8.60 -3.22 12.09
N LEU A 139 -9.47 -3.16 13.09
CA LEU A 139 -10.34 -4.29 13.46
C LEU A 139 -11.22 -4.73 12.28
N ILE A 140 -11.70 -3.76 11.50
CA ILE A 140 -12.50 -3.99 10.30
C ILE A 140 -11.85 -3.20 9.16
N PRO A 141 -11.17 -3.87 8.21
CA PRO A 141 -10.56 -3.20 7.05
C PRO A 141 -11.60 -2.53 6.15
N PHE A 142 -11.34 -1.29 5.74
CA PHE A 142 -12.30 -0.50 4.94
C PHE A 142 -12.13 -0.77 3.45
N GLU A 143 -13.22 -1.09 2.78
CA GLU A 143 -13.21 -1.19 1.31
C GLU A 143 -13.07 0.19 0.69
N MET A 144 -12.03 0.36 -0.13
CA MET A 144 -11.78 1.61 -0.85
C MET A 144 -10.84 1.39 -2.03
N ARG A 145 -10.86 2.33 -2.98
CA ARG A 145 -9.92 2.35 -4.10
C ARG A 145 -8.53 2.77 -3.62
N GLY A 146 -7.50 2.06 -4.09
CA GLY A 146 -6.11 2.45 -3.94
C GLY A 146 -5.61 3.28 -5.13
N TYR A 147 -4.52 4.02 -4.93
CA TYR A 147 -3.91 4.87 -5.96
C TYR A 147 -2.40 4.59 -6.07
N GLN A 148 -1.82 4.98 -7.21
CA GLN A 148 -0.39 4.89 -7.43
C GLN A 148 0.37 5.95 -6.62
N GLY A 149 1.56 5.59 -6.14
CA GLY A 149 2.37 6.45 -5.28
C GLY A 149 1.79 6.60 -3.87
N VAL A 150 2.30 7.59 -3.13
CA VAL A 150 1.73 7.99 -1.84
C VAL A 150 0.67 9.06 -2.10
N TYR A 151 -0.52 8.88 -1.55
CA TYR A 151 -1.67 9.77 -1.69
C TYR A 151 -2.28 10.09 -0.32
N ASN A 152 -3.06 11.16 -0.21
CA ASN A 152 -3.76 11.47 1.03
C ASN A 152 -5.10 10.72 1.11
N LEU A 153 -5.40 10.11 2.25
CA LEU A 153 -6.74 9.63 2.55
C LEU A 153 -7.73 10.79 2.61
N GLU A 154 -8.96 10.52 2.16
CA GLU A 154 -10.08 11.41 2.42
C GLU A 154 -10.30 11.57 3.92
N LYS A 155 -10.60 12.80 4.36
CA LYS A 155 -10.77 13.14 5.78
C LYS A 155 -11.74 12.21 6.51
N LYS A 156 -12.88 11.89 5.89
CA LYS A 156 -13.90 10.99 6.47
C LYS A 156 -13.39 9.57 6.67
N ILE A 157 -12.65 9.03 5.70
CA ILE A 157 -12.05 7.69 5.77
C ILE A 157 -11.02 7.66 6.89
N TYR A 158 -10.12 8.66 6.93
CA TYR A 158 -9.12 8.80 7.97
C TYR A 158 -9.74 8.86 9.38
N GLU A 159 -10.73 9.74 9.60
CA GLU A 159 -11.36 9.92 10.91
C GLU A 159 -12.06 8.64 11.39
N ALA A 160 -12.69 7.89 10.49
CA ALA A 160 -13.29 6.60 10.80
C ALA A 160 -12.22 5.54 11.09
N ALA A 161 -11.16 5.48 10.29
CA ALA A 161 -10.12 4.47 10.40
C ALA A 161 -9.32 4.66 11.69
N PHE A 162 -8.97 5.91 12.02
CA PHE A 162 -8.21 6.25 13.21
C PHE A 162 -8.88 5.74 14.50
N ARG A 163 -10.21 5.75 14.57
CA ARG A 163 -10.99 5.24 15.71
C ARG A 163 -10.96 3.72 15.86
N GLY A 164 -10.66 3.00 14.77
CA GLY A 164 -10.66 1.54 14.72
C GLY A 164 -9.27 0.89 14.77
N LEU A 165 -8.20 1.69 14.96
CA LEU A 165 -6.84 1.20 15.04
C LEU A 165 -6.57 0.48 16.35
N VAL A 166 -5.95 -0.69 16.25
CA VAL A 166 -5.40 -1.43 17.39
C VAL A 166 -3.90 -1.64 17.19
N PRO A 167 -3.06 -1.41 18.22
CA PRO A 167 -1.63 -1.74 18.16
C PRO A 167 -1.43 -3.23 17.87
N VAL A 168 -0.39 -3.54 17.10
CA VAL A 168 0.04 -4.90 16.84
C VAL A 168 1.43 -5.10 17.42
N GLN A 169 1.61 -6.22 18.13
CA GLN A 169 2.93 -6.70 18.51
C GLN A 169 3.36 -7.75 17.49
N GLY A 170 4.39 -7.41 16.69
CA GLY A 170 4.99 -8.35 15.76
C GLY A 170 5.83 -9.43 16.47
N PRO A 171 6.34 -10.44 15.75
CA PRO A 171 7.17 -11.49 16.33
C PRO A 171 8.41 -10.97 17.05
N MET A 172 8.97 -9.87 16.54
CA MET A 172 10.06 -9.13 17.17
C MET A 172 9.83 -7.62 16.98
N PRO A 173 9.33 -6.91 17.99
CA PRO A 173 9.25 -5.45 17.95
C PRO A 173 10.63 -4.86 17.67
N THR A 174 10.75 -4.07 16.62
CA THR A 174 12.01 -3.49 16.17
C THR A 174 11.96 -1.98 16.32
N THR A 175 13.00 -1.40 16.90
CA THR A 175 13.25 0.03 16.92
C THR A 175 14.55 0.30 16.20
N PHE A 176 14.52 1.18 15.21
CA PHE A 176 15.68 1.56 14.43
C PHE A 176 16.44 2.65 15.18
N PRO A 177 17.74 2.43 15.53
CA PRO A 177 18.53 3.40 16.28
C PRO A 177 18.97 4.55 15.37
N LEU A 178 18.01 5.38 14.97
CA LEU A 178 18.25 6.46 14.02
C LEU A 178 19.23 7.48 14.58
N PRO A 179 20.11 8.05 13.74
CA PRO A 179 21.04 9.08 14.18
C PRO A 179 20.25 10.28 14.67
N ASN A 180 20.55 10.73 15.88
CA ASN A 180 19.97 11.94 16.42
C ASN A 180 20.46 13.14 15.58
N PRO A 181 19.57 13.87 14.90
CA PRO A 181 19.98 14.99 14.05
C PRO A 181 20.59 16.16 14.83
N GLN A 182 20.39 16.23 16.15
CA GLN A 182 20.97 17.25 17.03
C GLN A 182 22.31 16.83 17.65
N ASP A 183 22.70 15.56 17.50
CA ASP A 183 23.97 15.05 17.99
C ASP A 183 24.93 14.83 16.80
N PRO A 184 25.96 15.68 16.63
CA PRO A 184 26.91 15.56 15.52
C PRO A 184 27.77 14.29 15.60
N PHE A 185 27.83 13.61 16.74
CA PHE A 185 28.54 12.34 16.93
C PHE A 185 27.63 11.12 16.75
N SER A 186 26.35 11.33 16.44
CA SER A 186 25.42 10.24 16.21
C SER A 186 25.82 9.48 14.93
N LEU A 187 26.21 8.22 15.10
CA LEU A 187 26.69 7.37 14.01
C LEU A 187 25.57 7.16 12.99
N LYS A 188 25.83 7.50 11.72
CA LYS A 188 24.92 7.16 10.63
C LYS A 188 24.98 5.66 10.33
N PRO A 189 23.87 5.02 9.89
CA PRO A 189 23.90 3.66 9.36
C PRO A 189 25.03 3.54 8.32
N GLY A 190 25.90 2.55 8.47
CA GLY A 190 27.05 2.34 7.57
C GLY A 190 28.20 3.35 7.68
N SER A 191 28.21 4.28 8.65
CA SER A 191 29.27 5.29 8.78
C SER A 191 30.60 4.74 9.29
N LEU A 192 30.62 3.53 9.84
CA LEU A 192 31.86 2.81 10.12
C LEU A 192 32.29 2.11 8.83
N LEU A 193 32.96 2.86 7.95
CA LEU A 193 33.75 2.24 6.89
C LEU A 193 34.87 1.44 7.57
N THR A 194 34.66 0.15 7.77
CA THR A 194 35.75 -0.77 8.05
C THR A 194 36.60 -0.89 6.80
N HIS A 195 37.54 0.03 6.61
CA HIS A 195 38.75 -0.26 5.84
C HIS A 195 39.57 -1.27 6.66
N SER A 196 39.36 -2.56 6.41
CA SER A 196 40.31 -3.61 6.76
C SER A 196 40.20 -4.73 5.71
N PRO A 197 41.33 -5.39 5.41
CA PRO A 197 41.62 -5.99 4.11
C PRO A 197 40.70 -7.17 3.85
N GLU A 198 40.36 -7.38 2.58
CA GLU A 198 39.84 -8.64 2.02
C GLU A 198 39.31 -9.61 3.09
N ILE A 199 38.13 -9.30 3.65
CA ILE A 199 37.38 -10.30 4.40
C ILE A 199 36.90 -11.29 3.36
N LYS A 200 37.76 -12.29 3.11
CA LYS A 200 37.44 -13.65 2.72
C LYS A 200 36.01 -13.89 3.16
N GLY A 201 35.11 -14.02 2.17
CA GLY A 201 33.68 -13.82 2.34
C GLY A 201 33.16 -14.36 3.66
N MET A 202 32.29 -13.58 4.31
CA MET A 202 31.36 -14.10 5.31
C MET A 202 30.46 -15.13 4.62
N ASN A 203 31.04 -16.30 4.37
CA ASN A 203 30.40 -17.57 4.15
C ASN A 203 30.17 -18.14 5.56
N LEU A 204 29.42 -17.40 6.38
CA LEU A 204 28.53 -18.07 7.31
C LEU A 204 27.60 -18.78 6.36
N GLU A 205 27.78 -20.09 6.18
CA GLU A 205 27.06 -20.87 5.17
C GLU A 205 25.57 -20.56 5.33
N LYS A 206 25.06 -19.61 4.52
CA LYS A 206 23.65 -19.27 4.52
C LYS A 206 22.99 -20.59 4.26
N SER A 207 22.16 -21.04 5.20
CA SER A 207 21.54 -22.34 5.08
C SER A 207 20.94 -22.44 3.67
N SER A 208 21.08 -23.62 3.05
CA SER A 208 20.52 -23.83 1.71
C SER A 208 19.04 -23.39 1.67
N SER A 209 18.32 -23.59 2.78
CA SER A 209 16.95 -23.11 3.01
C SER A 209 16.81 -21.59 2.91
N LEU A 210 17.60 -20.80 3.67
CA LEU A 210 17.54 -19.33 3.65
C LEU A 210 17.84 -18.77 2.26
N THR A 211 18.81 -19.34 1.56
CA THR A 211 19.15 -18.93 0.19
C THR A 211 17.99 -19.16 -0.77
N VAL A 212 17.34 -20.32 -0.69
CA VAL A 212 16.15 -20.65 -1.48
C VAL A 212 15.00 -19.72 -1.14
N ALA A 213 14.77 -19.42 0.13
CA ALA A 213 13.69 -18.54 0.57
C ALA A 213 13.89 -17.09 0.08
N ILE A 214 15.11 -16.56 0.15
CA ILE A 214 15.45 -15.25 -0.43
C ILE A 214 15.20 -15.25 -1.94
N ALA A 215 15.62 -16.29 -2.67
CA ALA A 215 15.38 -16.40 -4.10
C ALA A 215 13.87 -16.46 -4.43
N GLY A 216 13.09 -17.20 -3.64
CA GLY A 216 11.63 -17.27 -3.75
C GLY A 216 10.96 -15.91 -3.55
N ALA A 217 11.34 -15.17 -2.51
CA ALA A 217 10.85 -13.82 -2.25
C ALA A 217 11.17 -12.84 -3.39
N ARG A 218 12.38 -12.91 -3.96
CA ARG A 218 12.76 -12.10 -5.13
C ARG A 218 11.91 -12.41 -6.34
N ALA A 219 11.74 -13.70 -6.66
CA ALA A 219 10.90 -14.13 -7.77
C ALA A 219 9.46 -13.62 -7.58
N ALA A 220 8.90 -13.78 -6.38
CA ALA A 220 7.60 -13.27 -5.99
C ALA A 220 7.46 -11.76 -6.18
N ALA A 221 8.46 -10.95 -5.80
CA ALA A 221 8.41 -9.50 -5.97
C ALA A 221 8.41 -9.05 -7.45
N THR A 222 9.12 -9.76 -8.34
CA THR A 222 9.25 -9.36 -9.75
C THR A 222 7.98 -9.54 -10.58
N GLN A 223 7.01 -10.33 -10.11
CA GLN A 223 5.79 -10.65 -10.88
C GLN A 223 4.94 -9.41 -11.21
N PHE A 224 5.04 -8.34 -10.40
CA PHE A 224 4.24 -7.12 -10.56
C PHE A 224 4.89 -6.09 -11.48
N ASN A 225 6.19 -6.25 -11.81
CA ASN A 225 6.95 -5.29 -12.63
C ASN A 225 6.69 -5.48 -14.15
N LYS A 226 6.17 -6.64 -14.57
CA LYS A 226 6.03 -6.98 -16.00
C LYS A 226 4.93 -6.23 -16.77
N LYS A 227 4.04 -5.50 -16.10
CA LYS A 227 2.88 -4.85 -16.76
C LYS A 227 3.13 -3.45 -17.34
N GLU A 228 4.28 -2.83 -17.12
CA GLU A 228 4.53 -1.45 -17.61
C GLU A 228 5.23 -1.37 -18.98
N LYS A 229 5.54 -2.50 -19.65
CA LYS A 229 6.27 -2.51 -20.93
C LYS A 229 5.44 -2.74 -22.21
N ASN A 230 4.10 -2.83 -22.11
CA ASN A 230 3.23 -3.04 -23.28
C ASN A 230 2.40 -1.80 -23.65
N TYR A 231 3.04 -0.64 -23.73
CA TYR A 231 2.55 0.48 -24.53
C TYR A 231 3.59 0.77 -25.62
N ILE A 232 3.42 0.12 -26.78
CA ILE A 232 4.07 0.54 -28.01
C ILE A 232 3.17 1.65 -28.60
N PRO A 233 3.65 2.89 -28.80
CA PRO A 233 2.90 3.87 -29.55
C PRO A 233 2.94 3.51 -31.03
N ASP A 234 1.77 3.22 -31.59
CA ASP A 234 1.60 3.00 -33.02
C ASP A 234 1.94 4.30 -33.77
N LYS A 235 3.03 4.27 -34.55
CA LYS A 235 3.42 5.37 -35.44
C LYS A 235 3.04 5.01 -36.88
N GLN A 236 2.02 5.72 -37.34
CA GLN A 236 1.86 6.29 -38.69
C GLN A 236 2.15 5.42 -39.92
N SER A 237 1.06 5.09 -40.62
CA SER A 237 0.80 5.44 -42.02
C SER A 237 2.00 5.75 -42.91
N GLY A 238 2.30 4.84 -43.83
CA GLY A 238 3.12 5.08 -45.03
C GLY A 238 2.64 4.21 -46.18
N TYR A 239 2.04 4.84 -47.19
CA TYR A 239 1.56 4.24 -48.43
C TYR A 239 2.66 3.42 -49.15
N SER A 240 2.33 2.23 -49.63
CA SER A 240 2.84 1.78 -50.93
C SER A 240 1.96 0.72 -51.59
N THR A 241 1.61 1.05 -52.81
CA THR A 241 0.84 0.36 -53.84
C THR A 241 1.33 -1.06 -54.13
N LEU A 242 0.46 -2.06 -54.06
CA LEU A 242 0.67 -3.36 -54.71
C LEU A 242 -0.33 -3.54 -55.86
N LYS A 243 0.23 -3.55 -57.07
CA LYS A 243 -0.43 -3.92 -58.32
C LYS A 243 -0.52 -5.44 -58.44
N SER A 244 -1.70 -5.89 -58.85
CA SER A 244 -1.96 -6.88 -59.92
C SER A 244 -1.28 -8.25 -59.86
N GLY A 245 -2.10 -9.27 -59.62
CA GLY A 245 -1.81 -10.67 -59.92
C GLY A 245 -3.09 -11.50 -59.96
N ASN A 246 -3.89 -11.32 -61.02
CA ASN A 246 -5.03 -12.19 -61.32
C ASN A 246 -4.55 -13.54 -61.85
N GLN A 247 -5.02 -14.65 -61.28
CA GLN A 247 -5.19 -15.91 -62.01
C GLN A 247 -6.62 -16.42 -61.84
N ARG A 248 -7.23 -16.73 -62.99
CA ARG A 248 -8.60 -17.22 -63.19
C ARG A 248 -8.71 -18.71 -62.93
N THR A 249 -9.89 -19.15 -62.51
CA THR A 249 -10.64 -20.33 -63.02
C THR A 249 -12.11 -20.11 -62.59
N THR A 250 -13.04 -19.76 -63.50
CA THR A 250 -14.08 -20.63 -64.13
C THR A 250 -14.86 -21.49 -63.10
N SER A 251 -16.18 -21.49 -62.95
CA SER A 251 -17.28 -21.27 -63.92
C SER A 251 -18.68 -21.42 -63.24
N LEU A 252 -19.65 -20.63 -63.74
CA LEU A 252 -21.09 -20.92 -64.02
C LEU A 252 -22.17 -21.04 -62.90
N GLY A 253 -23.28 -20.33 -63.15
CA GLY A 253 -24.67 -20.58 -62.69
C GLY A 253 -25.18 -19.60 -61.63
N ASP A 254 -25.73 -18.42 -61.97
CA ASP A 254 -27.11 -18.10 -62.41
C ASP A 254 -28.14 -17.88 -61.27
N ASP A 255 -28.99 -16.88 -61.52
CA ASP A 255 -30.28 -16.50 -60.90
C ASP A 255 -30.26 -15.79 -59.53
N GLN A 256 -30.48 -14.47 -59.48
CA GLN A 256 -31.75 -13.70 -59.64
C GLN A 256 -32.50 -13.50 -58.31
N ILE A 257 -32.96 -12.25 -58.13
CA ILE A 257 -33.98 -11.72 -57.20
C ILE A 257 -33.43 -10.85 -56.06
N SER A 258 -33.36 -9.55 -56.36
CA SER A 258 -33.72 -8.45 -55.44
C SER A 258 -35.27 -8.32 -55.42
N PRO A 259 -35.92 -7.68 -54.44
CA PRO A 259 -35.79 -6.22 -54.33
C PRO A 259 -35.89 -5.63 -52.91
N SER A 260 -35.35 -4.41 -52.77
CA SER A 260 -35.92 -3.24 -52.06
C SER A 260 -36.45 -3.43 -50.63
N ILE A 261 -36.11 -2.59 -49.65
CA ILE A 261 -36.55 -1.19 -49.59
C ILE A 261 -35.62 -0.40 -48.66
N SER A 262 -35.20 0.74 -49.18
CA SER A 262 -34.63 1.94 -48.55
C SER A 262 -35.57 2.55 -47.50
N CYS A 263 -35.12 3.30 -46.49
CA CYS A 263 -34.73 4.68 -46.65
C CYS A 263 -34.22 5.25 -45.32
N GLU A 264 -33.25 6.14 -45.47
CA GLU A 264 -32.84 7.17 -44.52
C GLU A 264 -34.00 8.09 -44.10
N GLY A 265 -33.81 8.78 -42.98
CA GLY A 265 -34.65 9.90 -42.56
C GLY A 265 -34.12 10.55 -41.30
N ALA A 266 -33.32 11.60 -41.47
CA ALA A 266 -32.73 12.42 -40.43
C ALA A 266 -33.71 13.43 -39.80
N ILE A 267 -33.27 14.02 -38.67
CA ILE A 267 -33.41 15.44 -38.23
C ILE A 267 -34.06 15.67 -36.83
N GLN A 268 -33.24 16.34 -35.99
CA GLN A 268 -33.48 17.31 -34.90
C GLN A 268 -33.99 16.95 -33.49
N GLU A 269 -33.05 17.13 -32.54
CA GLU A 269 -33.09 17.86 -31.26
C GLU A 269 -34.28 18.82 -31.01
N PRO A 270 -34.70 19.00 -29.74
CA PRO A 270 -34.20 20.18 -29.03
C PRO A 270 -33.81 19.99 -27.55
N SER A 271 -32.85 20.82 -27.17
CA SER A 271 -32.30 21.18 -25.85
C SER A 271 -33.31 21.66 -24.81
N VAL A 272 -33.05 21.34 -23.53
CA VAL A 272 -33.64 22.02 -22.36
C VAL A 272 -32.52 22.50 -21.42
N SER A 273 -32.52 23.80 -21.18
CA SER A 273 -31.72 24.55 -20.20
C SER A 273 -32.39 24.56 -18.83
N ASN A 274 -31.59 24.61 -17.75
CA ASN A 274 -32.03 25.04 -16.43
C ASN A 274 -30.89 25.83 -15.75
N ASP A 275 -31.19 27.07 -15.36
CA ASP A 275 -30.39 27.88 -14.45
C ASP A 275 -31.15 28.01 -13.10
N PRO A 276 -30.47 28.26 -11.96
CA PRO A 276 -31.08 28.37 -10.64
C PRO A 276 -31.18 29.84 -10.13
N GLU A 277 -32.21 30.14 -9.33
CA GLU A 277 -32.29 31.38 -8.54
C GLU A 277 -32.17 31.15 -7.03
N GLN A 278 -31.48 32.10 -6.39
CA GLN A 278 -31.22 32.26 -4.95
C GLN A 278 -32.28 33.16 -4.27
N GLN A 279 -32.47 33.03 -2.94
CA GLN A 279 -32.21 34.07 -1.91
C GLN A 279 -32.80 33.71 -0.51
N ILE A 280 -31.98 33.58 0.57
CA ILE A 280 -31.67 34.50 1.71
C ILE A 280 -32.78 34.78 2.75
N LYS A 281 -32.55 34.40 4.03
CA LYS A 281 -32.47 35.23 5.30
C LYS A 281 -32.57 34.31 6.55
N LYS A 282 -31.53 34.20 7.41
CA LYS A 282 -31.10 34.99 8.59
C LYS A 282 -31.97 34.81 9.87
N GLY A 283 -31.35 34.36 10.96
CA GLY A 283 -31.87 34.38 12.33
C GLY A 283 -30.83 33.85 13.33
N SER A 284 -30.33 34.73 14.20
CA SER A 284 -29.35 34.52 15.26
C SER A 284 -29.99 34.06 16.56
N ASP A 285 -29.26 33.36 17.44
CA ASP A 285 -29.23 33.70 18.87
C ASP A 285 -28.02 33.09 19.61
N VAL A 286 -27.54 33.89 20.56
CA VAL A 286 -26.42 33.70 21.48
C VAL A 286 -26.97 33.29 22.85
N SER A 287 -26.33 32.37 23.57
CA SER A 287 -26.32 32.41 25.04
C SER A 287 -25.11 31.69 25.64
N THR A 288 -24.57 32.34 26.65
CA THR A 288 -23.39 32.03 27.46
C THR A 288 -23.83 31.55 28.85
N ALA A 289 -23.14 30.59 29.46
CA ALA A 289 -22.90 30.43 30.92
C ALA A 289 -22.33 29.02 31.18
N SER A 290 -21.09 28.87 31.66
CA SER A 290 -20.63 28.94 33.06
C SER A 290 -20.88 27.64 33.84
N GLY A 291 -19.82 27.18 34.50
CA GLY A 291 -19.62 25.78 34.89
C GLY A 291 -20.17 25.36 36.25
N HIS A 292 -19.97 24.08 36.57
CA HIS A 292 -19.77 23.59 37.94
C HIS A 292 -19.17 22.17 37.91
N ARG A 293 -18.05 22.00 38.64
CA ARG A 293 -17.54 20.69 39.11
C ARG A 293 -18.46 20.15 40.20
N ARG A 294 -18.66 18.83 40.24
CA ARG A 294 -18.84 17.94 41.42
C ARG A 294 -18.97 16.49 40.89
N THR A 295 -17.96 15.66 41.07
CA THR A 295 -17.75 14.63 42.12
C THR A 295 -18.66 13.41 42.04
N ARG A 296 -17.99 12.30 42.32
CA ARG A 296 -18.32 10.87 42.21
C ARG A 296 -19.40 10.44 43.21
N GLU A 297 -20.09 9.36 42.84
CA GLU A 297 -20.96 8.47 43.65
C GLU A 297 -22.40 8.95 43.86
N ASP A 298 -23.33 8.41 43.06
CA ASP A 298 -24.38 7.58 43.63
C ASP A 298 -25.04 6.64 42.61
N LEU A 299 -25.20 5.39 43.04
CA LEU A 299 -25.83 4.27 42.35
C LEU A 299 -27.35 4.35 42.51
N LYS A 300 -28.13 4.26 41.42
CA LYS A 300 -29.29 3.36 41.20
C LYS A 300 -30.34 3.94 40.23
N GLN A 301 -30.93 3.00 39.48
CA GLN A 301 -32.16 3.06 38.69
C GLN A 301 -32.10 3.64 37.27
N LEU A 302 -31.82 2.75 36.31
CA LEU A 302 -32.19 2.85 34.90
C LEU A 302 -33.62 2.32 34.69
N PRO A 303 -34.48 3.00 33.92
CA PRO A 303 -35.70 2.39 33.38
C PRO A 303 -35.40 1.64 32.07
N ALA A 304 -35.99 0.45 31.97
CA ALA A 304 -35.93 -0.44 30.82
C ALA A 304 -36.82 0.06 29.67
N SER A 305 -36.28 0.11 28.44
CA SER A 305 -37.06 -0.04 27.21
C SER A 305 -36.17 -0.23 26.00
N ASN A 306 -36.57 -1.14 25.11
CA ASN A 306 -36.09 -1.40 23.74
C ASN A 306 -35.13 -2.59 23.54
N ALA A 307 -35.56 -3.76 23.99
CA ALA A 307 -35.10 -5.06 23.49
C ALA A 307 -36.09 -5.61 22.44
N LYS A 308 -36.01 -5.12 21.19
CA LYS A 308 -36.55 -5.78 19.99
C LYS A 308 -35.77 -5.26 18.78
N ILE A 309 -34.79 -6.05 18.31
CA ILE A 309 -34.31 -6.27 16.92
C ILE A 309 -32.96 -7.00 17.09
N PHE A 310 -33.02 -8.28 17.42
CA PHE A 310 -31.92 -9.25 17.23
C PHE A 310 -32.54 -10.64 17.27
N ALA A 311 -33.22 -11.01 16.18
CA ALA A 311 -33.78 -12.34 15.99
C ALA A 311 -33.96 -12.60 14.49
N ALA A 312 -32.86 -12.77 13.75
CA ALA A 312 -32.84 -13.46 12.48
C ALA A 312 -31.40 -13.95 12.21
N ALA A 313 -31.28 -15.20 11.73
CA ALA A 313 -30.05 -15.89 11.35
C ALA A 313 -29.27 -16.66 12.45
N VAL A 314 -30.00 -17.45 13.27
CA VAL A 314 -29.47 -18.75 13.74
C VAL A 314 -30.57 -19.81 13.56
N ARG A 315 -30.72 -20.29 12.33
CA ARG A 315 -31.41 -21.55 11.99
C ARG A 315 -30.69 -22.16 10.80
N GLY A 316 -29.72 -23.01 11.07
CA GLY A 316 -28.98 -23.68 9.99
C GLY A 316 -27.95 -24.72 10.41
N LEU A 317 -27.91 -25.16 11.67
CA LEU A 317 -27.02 -26.25 12.09
C LEU A 317 -27.85 -27.34 12.77
N LYS A 318 -28.06 -28.44 12.05
CA LYS A 318 -28.36 -29.75 12.65
C LYS A 318 -27.04 -30.54 12.71
N PRO A 319 -26.74 -31.24 13.81
CA PRO A 319 -25.59 -32.11 13.91
C PRO A 319 -25.91 -33.51 13.37
N SER A 320 -24.99 -34.06 12.57
CA SER A 320 -24.69 -35.49 12.41
C SER A 320 -23.31 -35.63 11.79
#